data_AF-A0A352A3G2-F1
#
_entry.id   AF-A0A352A3G2-F1
#
_cell.length_a   1.000
_cell.length_b   1.000
_cell.length_c   1.000
_cell.angle_alpha   90.00
_cell.angle_beta   90.00
_cell.angle_gamma   90.00
#
_symmetry.space_group_name_H-M   'P 1'
#
loop_
_entity.id
_entity.type
_entity.pdbx_description
1 polymer ?
#
loop_
_entity_poly.entity_id
_entity_poly.type
_entity_poly.pdbx_seq_one_letter_code
_entity_poly.pdbx_strand_id
1 'polypeptide(L)'
;MSQKKSSPLGGGHGPGGRMMHGEKAKDFKGTIKKLFNYMGKYKIGLVTVLIFAVGSTIFSIIGPKILSNATTTLFDGLVAKISGTGTIDFSRIWNILILLLILYLISAVFSFVQGYVMSGISQKISFRLRKEISEKINRIPMEYFESNTVGETLSRITNDVDTLGQSLNQSITQLITSITTVIGVLIMMLSISPLMTLIAIVILPVSALLISFI
;
A
#
# COMPACT_ATOMS: atom_id res chain seq x y z
N MET A 1 -17.08 62.08 21.90
CA MET A 1 -18.52 61.78 21.97
C MET A 1 -18.92 61.24 20.60
N SER A 2 -19.47 60.05 20.38
CA SER A 2 -20.28 59.16 21.23
C SER A 2 -19.97 57.69 20.92
N GLN A 3 -20.12 56.87 21.95
CA GLN A 3 -19.86 55.44 22.03
C GLN A 3 -21.06 54.59 21.54
N LYS A 4 -20.72 53.42 20.97
CA LYS A 4 -21.25 52.06 21.27
C LYS A 4 -22.74 51.75 20.98
N LYS A 5 -22.94 50.75 20.12
CA LYS A 5 -23.93 49.69 20.40
C LYS A 5 -23.42 48.34 19.91
N SER A 6 -22.68 47.68 20.81
CA SER A 6 -22.51 46.22 20.83
C SER A 6 -23.87 45.55 21.03
N SER A 7 -24.12 44.44 20.33
CA SER A 7 -25.18 43.49 20.66
C SER A 7 -24.63 42.06 20.57
N PRO A 8 -25.20 41.12 21.35
CA PRO A 8 -24.45 40.09 22.06
C PRO A 8 -24.42 38.71 21.39
N LEU A 9 -23.53 37.88 21.93
CA LEU A 9 -23.35 36.43 21.75
C LEU A 9 -24.62 35.63 21.41
N GLY A 10 -24.45 34.61 20.53
CA GLY A 10 -25.24 33.37 20.61
C GLY A 10 -25.28 32.57 19.31
N GLY A 11 -24.57 31.44 19.26
CA GLY A 11 -24.75 30.42 18.22
C GLY A 11 -23.57 29.47 18.11
N GLY A 12 -23.66 28.30 18.77
CA GLY A 12 -22.54 27.43 19.08
C GLY A 12 -21.78 26.82 17.90
N HIS A 13 -20.45 26.76 18.06
CA HIS A 13 -19.61 25.81 17.35
C HIS A 13 -19.88 24.41 17.91
N GLY A 14 -20.76 23.66 17.26
CA GLY A 14 -20.82 22.21 17.42
C GLY A 14 -19.62 21.55 16.72
N PRO A 15 -19.07 20.45 17.25
CA PRO A 15 -18.05 19.65 16.59
C PRO A 15 -18.68 18.83 15.46
N GLY A 16 -19.03 19.52 14.38
CA GLY A 16 -19.53 18.92 13.15
C GLY A 16 -18.62 19.37 12.03
N GLY A 17 -17.42 18.78 11.98
CA GLY A 17 -16.52 18.93 10.84
C GLY A 17 -17.29 18.60 9.57
N ARG A 18 -17.65 19.64 8.82
CA ARG A 18 -18.29 19.54 7.53
C ARG A 18 -17.33 18.73 6.68
N MET A 19 -17.62 17.44 6.50
CA MET A 19 -16.90 16.61 5.55
C MET A 19 -17.01 17.34 4.22
N MET A 20 -15.90 17.97 3.80
CA MET A 20 -15.75 18.49 2.46
C MET A 20 -16.13 17.35 1.55
N HIS A 21 -17.25 17.50 0.85
CA HIS A 21 -17.65 16.55 -0.17
C HIS A 21 -16.51 16.53 -1.17
N GLY A 22 -15.72 15.46 -1.18
CA GLY A 22 -14.70 15.25 -2.20
C GLY A 22 -15.37 15.38 -3.55
N GLU A 23 -14.88 16.29 -4.40
CA GLU A 23 -15.41 16.44 -5.75
C GLU A 23 -15.34 15.08 -6.45
N LYS A 24 -16.51 14.53 -6.82
CA LYS A 24 -16.58 13.26 -7.55
C LYS A 24 -15.84 13.43 -8.88
N ALA A 25 -14.91 12.52 -9.15
CA ALA A 25 -14.18 12.51 -10.42
C ALA A 25 -15.16 12.39 -11.59
N LYS A 26 -15.26 13.43 -12.43
CA LYS A 26 -16.12 13.47 -13.62
C LYS A 26 -15.72 12.40 -14.66
N ASP A 27 -14.43 12.04 -14.73
CA ASP A 27 -13.89 10.98 -15.59
C ASP A 27 -12.72 10.25 -14.90
N PHE A 28 -13.05 9.30 -14.03
CA PHE A 28 -12.06 8.50 -13.29
C PHE A 28 -11.18 7.65 -14.23
N LYS A 29 -11.80 6.98 -15.21
CA LYS A 29 -11.12 6.06 -16.13
C LYS A 29 -10.14 6.80 -17.05
N GLY A 30 -10.55 7.93 -17.62
CA GLY A 30 -9.68 8.74 -18.47
C GLY A 30 -8.51 9.35 -17.69
N THR A 31 -8.74 9.78 -16.44
CA THR A 31 -7.69 10.33 -15.57
C THR A 31 -6.64 9.27 -15.22
N ILE A 32 -7.07 8.06 -14.86
CA ILE A 32 -6.15 6.93 -14.63
C ILE A 32 -5.35 6.61 -15.89
N LYS A 33 -5.99 6.56 -17.07
CA LYS A 33 -5.27 6.30 -18.33
C LYS A 33 -4.22 7.37 -18.62
N LYS A 34 -4.54 8.65 -18.40
CA LYS A 34 -3.59 9.76 -18.54
C LYS A 34 -2.41 9.61 -17.57
N LEU A 35 -2.69 9.26 -16.31
CA LEU A 35 -1.67 9.06 -15.28
C LEU A 35 -0.72 7.91 -15.66
N PHE A 36 -1.24 6.75 -16.07
CA PHE A 36 -0.42 5.65 -16.56
C PHE A 36 0.43 6.03 -17.78
N ASN A 37 -0.13 6.80 -18.72
CA ASN A 37 0.63 7.26 -19.87
C ASN A 37 1.73 8.25 -19.48
N TYR A 38 1.45 9.13 -18.51
CA TYR A 38 2.42 10.05 -17.92
C TYR A 38 3.59 9.29 -17.28
N MET A 39 3.27 8.21 -16.56
CA MET A 39 4.25 7.28 -15.98
C MET A 39 5.00 6.45 -17.01
N GLY A 40 4.47 6.32 -18.23
CA GLY A 40 5.07 5.59 -19.34
C GLY A 40 6.46 6.07 -19.76
N LYS A 41 6.91 7.25 -19.31
CA LYS A 41 8.30 7.71 -19.46
C LYS A 41 9.29 6.93 -18.56
N TYR A 42 8.80 6.27 -17.51
CA TYR A 42 9.58 5.54 -16.50
C TYR A 42 9.37 4.02 -16.55
N LYS A 43 9.01 3.47 -17.72
CA LYS A 43 8.67 2.04 -17.91
C LYS A 43 9.71 1.07 -17.35
N ILE A 44 11.00 1.34 -17.57
CA ILE A 44 12.09 0.46 -17.09
C ILE A 44 12.04 0.37 -15.56
N GLY A 45 11.94 1.52 -14.88
CA GLY A 45 11.84 1.56 -13.43
C GLY A 45 10.57 0.87 -12.91
N LEU A 46 9.44 1.02 -13.60
CA LEU A 46 8.19 0.33 -13.22
C LEU A 46 8.27 -1.20 -13.38
N VAL A 47 8.94 -1.69 -14.42
CA VAL A 47 9.19 -3.12 -14.60
C VAL A 47 10.10 -3.64 -13.50
N THR A 48 11.14 -2.90 -13.13
CA THR A 48 11.99 -3.22 -11.97
C THR A 48 11.16 -3.31 -10.69
N VAL A 49 10.32 -2.31 -10.39
CA VAL A 49 9.42 -2.32 -9.22
C VAL A 49 8.54 -3.55 -9.23
N LEU A 50 7.93 -3.89 -10.38
CA LEU A 50 7.06 -5.06 -10.50
C LEU A 50 7.80 -6.36 -10.18
N ILE A 51 8.98 -6.60 -10.78
CA ILE A 51 9.75 -7.83 -10.58
C ILE A 51 10.17 -7.98 -9.10
N PHE A 52 10.71 -6.91 -8.51
CA PHE A 52 11.20 -6.95 -7.14
C PHE A 52 10.07 -7.00 -6.11
N ALA A 53 8.95 -6.30 -6.36
CA ALA A 53 7.76 -6.40 -5.51
C ALA A 53 7.21 -7.83 -5.53
N VAL A 54 6.96 -8.40 -6.72
CA VAL A 54 6.48 -9.78 -6.87
C VAL A 54 7.43 -10.77 -6.19
N GLY A 55 8.73 -10.66 -6.46
CA GLY A 55 9.74 -11.54 -5.86
C GLY A 55 9.76 -11.45 -4.33
N SER A 56 9.76 -10.24 -3.76
CA SER A 56 9.71 -10.04 -2.31
C SER A 56 8.46 -10.67 -1.69
N THR A 57 7.29 -10.45 -2.32
CA THR A 57 6.02 -10.97 -1.83
C THR A 57 6.00 -12.50 -1.87
N ILE A 58 6.48 -13.12 -2.95
CA ILE A 58 6.59 -14.59 -3.05
C ILE A 58 7.48 -15.16 -1.95
N PHE A 59 8.67 -14.58 -1.72
CA PHE A 59 9.54 -15.05 -0.64
C PHE A 59 8.88 -14.93 0.73
N SER A 60 8.22 -13.81 1.01
CA SER A 60 7.47 -13.65 2.26
C SER A 60 6.36 -14.70 2.44
N ILE A 61 5.65 -15.07 1.37
CA ILE A 61 4.58 -16.08 1.38
C ILE A 61 5.11 -17.52 1.56
N ILE A 62 6.33 -17.81 1.12
CA ILE A 62 6.95 -19.15 1.30
C ILE A 62 7.35 -19.38 2.77
N GLY A 63 7.61 -18.31 3.53
CA GLY A 63 8.03 -18.35 4.94
C GLY A 63 7.19 -19.27 5.84
N PRO A 64 5.86 -19.12 5.90
CA PRO A 64 4.97 -20.00 6.66
C PRO A 64 5.10 -21.49 6.35
N LYS A 65 5.32 -21.86 5.07
CA LYS A 65 5.49 -23.27 4.66
C LYS A 65 6.81 -23.83 5.20
N ILE A 66 7.88 -23.06 5.14
CA ILE A 66 9.19 -23.44 5.70
C ILE A 66 9.09 -23.53 7.22
N LEU A 67 8.42 -22.57 7.86
CA LEU A 67 8.21 -22.56 9.30
C LEU A 67 7.43 -23.78 9.77
N SER A 68 6.42 -24.21 9.00
CA SER A 68 5.67 -25.45 9.28
C SER A 68 6.60 -26.65 9.42
N ASN A 69 7.66 -26.77 8.59
CA ASN A 69 8.61 -27.88 8.70
C ASN A 69 9.42 -27.84 10.01
N ALA A 70 9.76 -26.64 10.50
CA ALA A 70 10.43 -26.49 11.80
C ALA A 70 9.50 -26.90 12.95
N THR A 71 8.24 -26.45 12.91
CA THR A 71 7.23 -26.81 13.90
C THR A 71 6.94 -28.31 13.91
N THR A 72 6.81 -28.94 12.74
CA THR A 72 6.62 -30.40 12.63
C THR A 72 7.83 -31.16 13.17
N THR A 73 9.05 -30.76 12.81
CA THR A 73 10.28 -31.42 13.31
C THR A 73 10.39 -31.31 14.84
N LEU A 74 10.05 -30.15 15.39
CA LEU A 74 10.02 -29.94 16.85
C LEU A 74 8.95 -30.80 17.52
N PHE A 75 7.74 -30.86 16.94
CA PHE A 75 6.63 -31.65 17.47
C PHE A 75 6.96 -33.15 17.45
N ASP A 76 7.44 -33.67 16.32
CA ASP A 76 7.81 -35.07 16.17
C ASP A 76 8.93 -35.46 17.14
N GLY A 77 9.94 -34.60 17.29
CA GLY A 77 11.02 -34.80 18.26
C GLY A 77 10.54 -34.77 19.71
N LEU A 78 9.58 -33.91 20.04
CA LEU A 78 8.98 -33.83 21.38
C LEU A 78 8.20 -35.10 21.70
N VAL A 79 7.37 -35.57 20.76
CA VAL A 79 6.62 -36.82 20.88
C VAL A 79 7.58 -37.99 21.07
N ALA A 80 8.63 -38.10 20.25
CA ALA A 80 9.64 -39.15 20.38
C ALA A 80 10.35 -39.13 21.75
N LYS A 81 10.63 -37.94 22.29
CA LYS A 81 11.22 -37.77 23.61
C LYS A 81 10.30 -38.22 24.74
N ILE A 82 8.99 -37.93 24.64
CA ILE A 82 7.98 -38.34 25.63
C ILE A 82 7.73 -39.85 25.54
N SER A 83 7.70 -40.40 24.32
CA SER A 83 7.52 -41.83 24.07
C SER A 83 8.76 -42.68 24.40
N GLY A 84 9.89 -42.06 24.73
CA GLY A 84 11.17 -42.73 24.99
C GLY A 84 11.81 -43.34 23.73
N THR A 85 11.32 -43.01 22.54
CA THR A 85 11.77 -43.58 21.25
C THR A 85 12.84 -42.73 20.57
N GLY A 86 13.15 -41.53 21.05
CA GLY A 86 14.16 -40.66 20.45
C GLY A 86 14.38 -39.32 21.16
N THR A 87 15.12 -38.42 20.51
CA THR A 87 15.42 -37.06 20.99
C THR A 87 15.07 -36.00 19.96
N ILE A 88 15.00 -34.73 20.38
CA ILE A 88 14.71 -33.59 19.49
C ILE A 88 15.95 -33.24 18.68
N ASP A 89 15.83 -33.20 17.35
CA ASP A 89 16.89 -32.77 16.44
C ASP A 89 16.95 -31.23 16.34
N PHE A 90 17.64 -30.62 17.30
CA PHE A 90 17.86 -29.17 17.33
C PHE A 90 18.72 -28.67 16.17
N SER A 91 19.60 -29.50 15.62
CA SER A 91 20.45 -29.13 14.48
C SER A 91 19.61 -28.90 13.22
N ARG A 92 18.64 -29.78 12.97
CA ARG A 92 17.71 -29.62 11.84
C ARG A 92 16.83 -28.38 11.99
N ILE A 93 16.32 -28.11 13.18
CA ILE A 93 15.52 -26.91 13.47
C ILE A 93 16.35 -25.65 13.22
N TRP A 94 17.59 -25.61 13.72
CA TRP A 94 18.51 -24.48 13.52
C TRP A 94 18.75 -24.18 12.04
N ASN A 95 18.98 -25.20 11.22
CA ASN A 95 19.16 -25.04 9.78
C ASN A 95 17.91 -24.47 9.09
N ILE A 96 16.71 -24.92 9.50
CA ILE A 96 15.45 -24.37 8.96
C ILE A 96 15.28 -22.90 9.35
N LEU A 97 15.61 -22.54 10.60
CA LEU A 97 15.52 -21.15 11.07
C LEU A 97 16.52 -20.23 10.35
N ILE A 98 17.75 -20.67 10.12
CA ILE A 98 18.73 -19.90 9.33
C ILE A 98 18.25 -19.71 7.88
N LEU A 99 17.74 -20.78 7.25
CA LEU A 99 17.20 -20.70 5.90
C LEU A 99 16.04 -19.69 5.82
N LEU A 100 15.13 -19.72 6.81
CA LEU A 100 14.02 -18.79 6.91
C LEU A 100 14.50 -17.34 7.12
N LEU A 101 15.51 -17.13 7.97
CA LEU A 101 16.12 -15.83 8.18
C LEU A 101 16.71 -15.26 6.88
N ILE A 102 17.52 -16.06 6.17
CA ILE A 102 18.12 -15.65 4.88
C ILE A 102 17.03 -15.30 3.87
N LEU A 103 15.98 -16.12 3.78
CA LEU A 103 14.87 -15.88 2.86
C LEU A 103 14.11 -14.58 3.19
N TYR A 104 13.90 -14.26 4.46
CA TYR A 104 13.32 -12.97 4.85
C TYR A 104 14.25 -11.78 4.62
N LEU A 105 15.57 -11.96 4.79
CA LEU A 105 16.53 -10.91 4.43
C LEU A 105 16.51 -10.63 2.92
N ILE A 106 16.47 -11.66 2.09
CA ILE A 106 16.34 -11.50 0.62
C ILE A 106 15.02 -10.80 0.27
N SER A 107 13.91 -11.22 0.89
CA SER A 107 12.61 -10.55 0.74
C SER A 107 12.68 -9.07 1.11
N ALA A 108 13.32 -8.74 2.24
CA ALA A 108 13.48 -7.36 2.71
C ALA A 108 14.33 -6.53 1.76
N VAL A 109 15.44 -7.08 1.23
CA VAL A 109 16.28 -6.42 0.22
C VAL A 109 15.46 -6.13 -1.04
N PHE A 110 14.67 -7.09 -1.52
CA PHE A 110 13.85 -6.90 -2.71
C PHE A 110 12.77 -5.84 -2.48
N SER A 111 12.12 -5.88 -1.32
CA SER A 111 11.14 -4.87 -0.90
C SER A 111 11.76 -3.48 -0.77
N PHE A 112 13.01 -3.39 -0.29
CA PHE A 112 13.73 -2.13 -0.21
C PHE A 112 14.06 -1.58 -1.60
N VAL A 113 14.59 -2.42 -2.50
CA VAL A 113 14.93 -2.02 -3.87
C VAL A 113 13.70 -1.52 -4.61
N GLN A 114 12.58 -2.25 -4.58
CA GLN A 114 11.36 -1.80 -5.24
C GLN A 114 10.81 -0.49 -4.63
N GLY A 115 10.84 -0.35 -3.30
CA GLY A 115 10.41 0.88 -2.63
C GLY A 115 11.28 2.08 -2.98
N TYR A 116 12.60 1.90 -3.02
CA TYR A 116 13.55 2.95 -3.40
C TYR A 116 13.35 3.40 -4.85
N VAL A 117 13.24 2.46 -5.80
CA VAL A 117 13.00 2.76 -7.22
C VAL A 117 11.66 3.48 -7.39
N MET A 118 10.59 2.98 -6.74
CA MET A 118 9.26 3.59 -6.83
C MET A 118 9.22 4.99 -6.21
N SER A 119 9.97 5.23 -5.13
CA SER A 119 10.12 6.56 -4.53
C SER A 119 10.79 7.53 -5.51
N GLY A 120 11.89 7.10 -6.15
CA GLY A 120 12.55 7.88 -7.19
C GLY A 120 11.64 8.20 -8.39
N ILE A 121 10.81 7.26 -8.83
CA ILE A 121 9.84 7.49 -9.91
C ILE A 121 8.78 8.52 -9.50
N SER A 122 8.20 8.35 -8.31
CA SER A 122 7.18 9.28 -7.79
C SER A 122 7.71 10.71 -7.68
N GLN A 123 8.91 10.89 -7.11
CA GLN A 123 9.53 12.21 -7.00
C GLN A 123 9.76 12.88 -8.36
N LYS A 124 10.22 12.11 -9.37
CA LYS A 124 10.40 12.62 -10.73
C LYS A 124 9.07 13.04 -11.38
N ILE A 125 7.99 12.31 -11.10
CA ILE A 125 6.64 12.65 -11.58
C ILE A 125 6.15 13.94 -10.91
N SER A 126 6.24 14.05 -9.58
CA SER A 126 5.84 15.26 -8.86
C SER A 126 6.66 16.49 -9.29
N PHE A 127 7.97 16.33 -9.52
CA PHE A 127 8.80 17.40 -10.07
C PHE A 127 8.33 17.86 -11.45
N ARG A 128 8.03 16.92 -12.36
CA ARG A 128 7.55 17.26 -13.70
C ARG A 128 6.18 17.93 -13.65
N LEU A 129 5.27 17.45 -12.81
CA LEU A 129 3.95 18.09 -12.61
C LEU A 129 4.10 19.52 -12.10
N ARG A 130 4.93 19.75 -11.07
CA ARG A 130 5.21 21.11 -10.57
C ARG A 130 5.76 22.03 -11.65
N LYS A 131 6.68 21.52 -12.47
CA LYS A 131 7.25 22.28 -13.59
C LYS A 131 6.17 22.65 -14.61
N GLU A 132 5.39 21.68 -15.08
CA GLU A 132 4.33 21.89 -16.07
C GLU A 132 3.23 22.84 -15.54
N ILE A 133 2.86 22.71 -14.27
CA ILE A 133 1.89 23.61 -13.63
C ILE A 133 2.46 25.03 -13.52
N SER A 134 3.71 25.18 -13.07
CA SER A 134 4.37 26.49 -12.98
C SER A 134 4.48 27.18 -14.34
N GLU A 135 4.89 26.44 -15.38
CA GLU A 135 4.93 26.93 -16.77
C GLU A 135 3.54 27.32 -17.28
N LYS A 136 2.49 26.58 -16.89
CA LYS A 136 1.11 26.90 -17.27
C LYS A 136 0.63 28.16 -16.57
N ILE A 137 0.88 28.31 -15.27
CA ILE A 137 0.48 29.46 -14.44
C ILE A 137 1.02 30.78 -15.00
N ASN A 138 2.27 30.79 -15.47
CA ASN A 138 2.89 31.96 -16.09
C ASN A 138 2.23 32.39 -17.43
N ARG A 139 1.31 31.59 -17.97
CA ARG A 139 0.63 31.85 -19.26
C ARG A 139 -0.88 32.05 -19.11
N ILE A 140 -1.42 32.04 -17.90
CA ILE A 140 -2.87 32.18 -17.65
C ILE A 140 -3.21 33.68 -17.59
N PRO A 141 -4.32 34.15 -18.18
CA PRO A 141 -4.75 35.55 -18.09
C PRO A 141 -5.01 35.99 -16.65
N MET A 142 -4.82 37.30 -16.38
CA MET A 142 -5.01 37.88 -15.05
C MET A 142 -6.41 37.65 -14.45
N GLU A 143 -7.43 37.54 -15.29
CA GLU A 143 -8.82 37.24 -14.90
C GLU A 143 -8.96 35.96 -14.05
N TYR A 144 -8.09 34.95 -14.27
CA TYR A 144 -8.05 33.74 -13.45
C TYR A 144 -7.58 34.02 -12.01
N PHE A 145 -6.65 34.97 -11.83
CA PHE A 145 -6.10 35.31 -10.52
C PHE A 145 -6.98 36.28 -9.73
N GLU A 146 -7.91 36.97 -10.40
CA GLU A 146 -8.92 37.82 -9.75
C GLU A 146 -10.11 37.00 -9.23
N SER A 147 -10.38 35.86 -9.84
CA SER A 147 -11.52 34.96 -9.51
C SER A 147 -11.16 33.81 -8.56
N ASN A 148 -9.88 33.58 -8.28
CA ASN A 148 -9.40 32.49 -7.41
C ASN A 148 -8.45 33.02 -6.34
N THR A 149 -8.44 32.40 -5.15
CA THR A 149 -7.49 32.79 -4.10
C THR A 149 -6.07 32.34 -4.46
N VAL A 150 -5.09 33.23 -4.27
CA VAL A 150 -3.66 32.91 -4.49
C VAL A 150 -3.23 31.71 -3.64
N GLY A 151 -3.77 31.60 -2.42
CA GLY A 151 -3.53 30.48 -1.51
C GLY A 151 -4.01 29.14 -2.04
N GLU A 152 -5.19 29.08 -2.67
CA GLU A 152 -5.70 27.86 -3.30
C GLU A 152 -4.83 27.44 -4.49
N THR A 153 -4.36 28.39 -5.29
CA THR A 153 -3.44 28.11 -6.40
C THR A 153 -2.12 27.53 -5.90
N LEU A 154 -1.52 28.12 -4.86
CA LEU A 154 -0.30 27.59 -4.24
C LEU A 154 -0.52 26.19 -3.64
N SER A 155 -1.63 25.99 -2.92
CA SER A 155 -1.97 24.69 -2.33
C SER A 155 -2.11 23.59 -3.39
N ARG A 156 -2.71 23.87 -4.54
CA ARG A 156 -2.82 22.89 -5.64
C ARG A 156 -1.45 22.55 -6.26
N ILE A 157 -0.51 23.49 -6.30
CA ILE A 157 0.84 23.26 -6.82
C ILE A 157 1.68 22.41 -5.84
N THR A 158 1.53 22.67 -4.55
CA THR A 158 2.33 22.00 -3.52
C THR A 158 1.63 20.75 -3.02
N ASN A 159 0.49 20.90 -2.35
CA ASN A 159 -0.18 19.85 -1.59
C ASN A 159 -0.84 18.80 -2.48
N ASP A 160 -1.52 19.19 -3.56
CA ASP A 160 -2.15 18.19 -4.44
C ASP A 160 -1.09 17.39 -5.19
N VAL A 161 -0.02 18.04 -5.66
CA VAL A 161 1.08 17.35 -6.36
C VAL A 161 1.87 16.45 -5.41
N ASP A 162 2.05 16.84 -4.15
CA ASP A 162 2.62 15.97 -3.11
C ASP A 162 1.72 14.78 -2.81
N THR A 163 0.43 15.03 -2.61
CA THR A 163 -0.56 13.99 -2.33
C THR A 163 -0.62 12.99 -3.48
N LEU A 164 -0.60 13.47 -4.73
CA LEU A 164 -0.53 12.63 -5.92
C LEU A 164 0.77 11.82 -5.97
N GLY A 165 1.92 12.43 -5.66
CA GLY A 165 3.20 11.74 -5.58
C GLY A 165 3.19 10.61 -4.55
N GLN A 166 2.75 10.90 -3.33
CA GLN A 166 2.65 9.90 -2.26
C GLN A 166 1.66 8.79 -2.61
N SER A 167 0.48 9.16 -3.13
CA SER A 167 -0.55 8.21 -3.56
C SER A 167 -0.04 7.30 -4.67
N LEU A 168 0.71 7.83 -5.64
CA LEU A 168 1.37 7.04 -6.68
C LEU A 168 2.36 6.05 -6.07
N ASN A 169 3.20 6.50 -5.15
CA ASN A 169 4.22 5.67 -4.51
C ASN A 169 3.61 4.48 -3.75
N GLN A 170 2.58 4.73 -2.95
CA GLN A 170 1.92 3.70 -2.14
C GLN A 170 0.99 2.83 -2.98
N SER A 171 0.06 3.43 -3.73
CA SER A 171 -1.04 2.69 -4.37
C SER A 171 -0.55 1.71 -5.43
N ILE A 172 0.47 2.06 -6.20
CA ILE A 172 1.00 1.18 -7.25
C ILE A 172 1.72 -0.01 -6.62
N THR A 173 2.58 0.27 -5.65
CA THR A 173 3.28 -0.78 -4.89
C THR A 173 2.29 -1.70 -4.20
N GLN A 174 1.30 -1.11 -3.52
CA GLN A 174 0.26 -1.85 -2.81
C GLN A 174 -0.62 -2.66 -3.74
N LEU A 175 -0.99 -2.17 -4.93
CA LEU A 175 -1.74 -2.96 -5.90
C LEU A 175 -0.96 -4.20 -6.35
N ILE A 176 0.32 -4.02 -6.69
CA ILE A 176 1.19 -5.13 -7.15
C ILE A 176 1.33 -6.16 -6.03
N THR A 177 1.69 -5.72 -4.82
CA THR A 177 1.87 -6.64 -3.68
C THR A 177 0.55 -7.28 -3.28
N SER A 178 -0.57 -6.55 -3.27
CA SER A 178 -1.87 -7.10 -2.88
C SER A 178 -2.36 -8.17 -3.86
N ILE A 179 -2.26 -7.92 -5.17
CA ILE A 179 -2.60 -8.91 -6.20
C ILE A 179 -1.69 -10.14 -6.06
N THR A 180 -0.39 -9.92 -5.90
CA THR A 180 0.57 -11.01 -5.72
C THR A 180 0.30 -11.80 -4.44
N THR A 181 -0.06 -11.13 -3.35
CA THR A 181 -0.41 -11.78 -2.07
C THR A 181 -1.67 -12.60 -2.21
N VAL A 182 -2.75 -12.03 -2.76
CA VAL A 182 -4.01 -12.77 -2.95
C VAL A 182 -3.78 -14.01 -3.81
N ILE A 183 -3.15 -13.85 -4.98
CA ILE A 183 -2.91 -14.97 -5.90
C ILE A 183 -1.91 -15.97 -5.29
N GLY A 184 -0.78 -15.48 -4.78
CA GLY A 184 0.30 -16.31 -4.24
C GLY A 184 -0.12 -17.10 -3.00
N VAL A 185 -0.84 -16.46 -2.07
CA VAL A 185 -1.37 -17.15 -0.88
C VAL A 185 -2.42 -18.17 -1.30
N LEU A 186 -3.35 -17.85 -2.20
CA LEU A 186 -4.34 -18.82 -2.68
C LEU A 186 -3.69 -20.05 -3.32
N ILE A 187 -2.70 -19.86 -4.20
CA ILE A 187 -1.96 -20.97 -4.82
C ILE A 187 -1.26 -21.82 -3.75
N MET A 188 -0.60 -21.17 -2.79
CA MET A 188 0.11 -21.87 -1.71
C MET A 188 -0.83 -22.63 -0.78
N MET A 189 -1.98 -22.05 -0.43
CA MET A 189 -3.00 -22.70 0.39
C MET A 189 -3.59 -23.92 -0.33
N LEU A 190 -3.99 -23.77 -1.60
CA LEU A 190 -4.49 -24.88 -2.43
C LEU A 190 -3.46 -26.00 -2.57
N SER A 191 -2.18 -25.66 -2.67
CA SER A 191 -1.09 -26.63 -2.75
C SER A 191 -0.83 -27.39 -1.44
N ILE A 192 -1.15 -26.80 -0.29
CA ILE A 192 -0.99 -27.44 1.03
C ILE A 192 -2.20 -28.30 1.36
N SER A 193 -3.40 -27.74 1.31
CA SER A 193 -4.65 -28.46 1.59
C SER A 193 -5.85 -27.75 0.93
N PRO A 194 -6.44 -28.34 -0.13
CA PRO A 194 -7.63 -27.79 -0.77
C PRO A 194 -8.84 -27.68 0.18
N LEU A 195 -8.99 -28.63 1.10
CA LEU A 195 -10.12 -28.67 2.03
C LEU A 195 -10.06 -27.53 3.04
N MET A 196 -8.90 -27.30 3.68
CA MET A 196 -8.72 -26.18 4.61
C MET A 196 -8.88 -24.83 3.89
N THR A 197 -8.45 -24.76 2.62
CA THR A 197 -8.62 -23.57 1.79
C THR A 197 -10.07 -23.27 1.51
N LEU A 198 -10.89 -24.27 1.16
CA LEU A 198 -12.32 -24.09 0.92
C LEU A 198 -13.02 -23.54 2.16
N ILE A 199 -12.72 -24.09 3.33
CA ILE A 199 -13.26 -23.61 4.61
C ILE A 199 -12.86 -22.13 4.83
N ALA A 200 -11.58 -21.79 4.62
CA ALA A 200 -11.09 -20.41 4.76
C ALA A 200 -11.78 -19.44 3.79
N ILE A 201 -12.01 -19.85 2.54
CA ILE A 201 -12.69 -19.02 1.53
C ILE A 201 -14.15 -18.76 1.93
N VAL A 202 -14.84 -19.75 2.51
CA VAL A 202 -16.23 -19.60 2.97
C VAL A 202 -16.34 -18.66 4.18
N ILE A 203 -15.30 -18.57 5.01
CA ILE A 203 -15.29 -17.64 6.16
C ILE A 203 -15.29 -16.17 5.70
N LEU A 204 -14.61 -15.84 4.60
CA LEU A 204 -14.54 -14.46 4.09
C LEU A 204 -15.90 -13.79 3.83
N PRO A 205 -16.85 -14.37 3.07
CA PRO A 205 -18.17 -13.78 2.85
C PRO A 205 -19.00 -13.75 4.14
N VAL A 206 -18.86 -14.74 5.02
CA VAL A 206 -19.56 -14.74 6.32
C VAL A 206 -19.08 -13.57 7.17
N SER A 207 -17.77 -13.33 7.26
CA SER A 207 -17.22 -12.16 7.94
C SER A 207 -17.66 -10.84 7.30
N ALA A 208 -17.68 -10.76 5.96
CA ALA A 208 -18.13 -9.56 5.26
C ALA A 208 -19.61 -9.23 5.52
N LEU A 209 -20.48 -10.25 5.55
CA LEU A 209 -21.89 -10.08 5.92
C LEU A 209 -22.02 -9.57 7.35
N LEU A 210 -21.30 -10.17 8.30
CA LEU A 210 -21.34 -9.74 9.71
C LEU A 210 -20.91 -8.27 9.87
N ILE A 211 -19.84 -7.86 9.20
CA ILE A 211 -19.40 -6.45 9.21
C ILE A 211 -20.45 -5.55 8.59
N SER A 212 -21.14 -5.99 7.53
CA SER A 212 -22.21 -5.20 6.89
C SER A 212 -23.46 -5.04 7.77
N PHE A 213 -23.64 -5.86 8.80
CA PHE A 213 -24.75 -5.75 9.75
C PHE A 213 -24.45 -4.81 10.94
N ILE A 214 -23.18 -4.42 11.11
CA ILE A 214 -22.70 -3.47 12.13
C ILE A 214 -22.60 -2.07 11.54
#